data_AF-A0AAU6QLQ0-F1
#
_entry.id   AF-A0AAU6QLQ0-F1
#
_cell.length_a   1.000
_cell.length_b   1.000
_cell.length_c   1.000
_cell.angle_alpha   90.00
_cell.angle_beta   90.00
_cell.angle_gamma   90.00
#
_symmetry.space_group_name_H-M   'P 1'
#
loop_
_entity.id
_entity.type
_entity.pdbx_description
1 polymer ?
#
loop_
_entity_poly.entity_id
_entity_poly.type
_entity_poly.pdbx_seq_one_letter_code
_entity_poly.pdbx_strand_id
1 'polypeptide(L)'
;MKSSRRTFLITSIGVASSFALSRQAFADAPPHVAETDPTAQALGYKADATKVDKAKFAKYAAGQDCGNCSFYQGKPTDAFAGCPMFPGKQVAKTGWCSAYNKKA
;
A
#
# COMPACT_ATOMS: atom_id res chain seq x y z
N MET A 1 -2.99 -7.84 -68.81
CA MET A 1 -3.50 -6.71 -69.62
C MET A 1 -4.45 -5.88 -68.76
N LYS A 2 -4.47 -4.58 -69.01
CA LYS A 2 -4.92 -3.46 -68.16
C LYS A 2 -6.39 -3.55 -67.68
N SER A 3 -6.60 -3.24 -66.40
CA SER A 3 -7.79 -2.56 -65.86
C SER A 3 -7.54 -2.27 -64.37
N SER A 4 -7.87 -1.15 -63.74
CA SER A 4 -8.17 0.22 -64.13
C SER A 4 -7.80 1.04 -62.90
N ARG A 5 -6.88 2.00 -63.04
CA ARG A 5 -6.59 3.01 -62.02
C ARG A 5 -7.64 4.11 -62.20
N ARG A 6 -8.22 4.56 -61.07
CA ARG A 6 -9.10 5.73 -60.88
C ARG A 6 -10.54 5.33 -60.57
N THR A 7 -11.10 6.07 -59.61
CA THR A 7 -12.52 6.13 -59.24
C THR A 7 -12.93 5.22 -58.09
N PHE A 8 -12.41 5.49 -56.91
CA PHE A 8 -13.23 5.61 -55.69
C PHE A 8 -12.44 6.57 -54.78
N LEU A 9 -12.49 7.88 -55.09
CA LEU A 9 -13.24 8.84 -54.26
C LEU A 9 -12.71 8.78 -52.81
N ILE A 10 -11.60 9.45 -52.48
CA ILE A 10 -11.60 10.86 -52.02
C ILE A 10 -12.98 11.26 -51.50
N THR A 11 -13.27 11.02 -50.22
CA THR A 11 -13.89 11.98 -49.30
C THR A 11 -14.19 11.30 -47.95
N SER A 12 -13.39 11.60 -46.93
CA SER A 12 -13.90 11.76 -45.56
C SER A 12 -12.81 12.41 -44.70
N ILE A 13 -12.92 13.72 -44.61
CA ILE A 13 -12.41 14.52 -43.51
C ILE A 13 -13.04 13.97 -42.24
N GLY A 14 -12.22 13.54 -41.29
CA GLY A 14 -12.67 13.00 -40.01
C GLY A 14 -11.55 13.16 -38.99
N VAL A 15 -11.33 14.41 -38.56
CA VAL A 15 -10.57 14.70 -37.34
C VAL A 15 -11.39 14.14 -36.18
N ALA A 16 -11.13 12.89 -35.81
CA ALA A 16 -11.56 12.35 -34.54
C ALA A 16 -10.28 12.07 -33.74
N SER A 17 -9.81 13.10 -33.06
CA SER A 17 -8.90 12.99 -31.94
C SER A 17 -9.60 12.16 -30.87
N SER A 18 -9.53 10.83 -30.99
CA SER A 18 -9.91 9.92 -29.93
C SER A 18 -8.95 10.21 -28.79
N PHE A 19 -9.38 11.07 -27.86
CA PHE A 19 -8.76 11.21 -26.55
C PHE A 19 -8.58 9.80 -26.01
N ALA A 20 -7.35 9.30 -26.05
CA ALA A 20 -6.95 8.23 -25.17
C ALA A 20 -7.19 8.77 -23.77
N LEU A 21 -8.31 8.39 -23.16
CA LEU A 21 -8.50 8.47 -21.73
C LEU A 21 -7.44 7.56 -21.12
N SER A 22 -6.23 8.10 -21.02
CA SER A 22 -5.19 7.61 -20.14
C SER A 22 -5.81 7.67 -18.76
N ARG A 23 -6.44 6.57 -18.33
CA ARG A 23 -6.64 6.27 -16.92
C ARG A 23 -5.24 6.21 -16.35
N GLN A 24 -4.72 7.37 -15.96
CA GLN A 24 -3.62 7.45 -15.02
C GLN A 24 -4.18 6.81 -13.75
N ALA A 25 -3.99 5.50 -13.64
CA ALA A 25 -4.10 4.80 -12.38
C ALA A 25 -2.95 5.35 -11.54
N PHE A 26 -3.20 6.47 -10.85
CA PHE A 26 -2.45 6.78 -9.66
C PHE A 26 -2.68 5.57 -8.76
N ALA A 27 -1.65 4.76 -8.57
CA ALA A 27 -1.70 3.73 -7.54
C ALA A 27 -1.86 4.48 -6.21
N ASP A 28 -3.10 4.55 -5.70
CA ASP A 28 -3.35 5.06 -4.36
C ASP A 28 -2.42 4.31 -3.41
N ALA A 29 -1.68 5.05 -2.59
CA ALA A 29 -0.85 4.45 -1.57
C ALA A 29 -1.72 3.50 -0.72
N PRO A 30 -1.24 2.30 -0.36
CA PRO A 30 -2.05 1.37 0.40
C PRO A 30 -2.50 2.02 1.72
N PRO A 31 -3.76 1.81 2.15
CA PRO A 31 -4.27 2.44 3.35
C PRO A 31 -3.47 2.04 4.59
N HIS A 32 -3.41 2.92 5.58
CA HIS A 32 -2.81 2.58 6.86
C HIS A 32 -3.73 1.67 7.68
N VAL A 33 -3.14 0.83 8.53
CA VAL A 33 -3.89 -0.01 9.48
C VAL A 33 -4.63 0.89 10.48
N ALA A 34 -5.94 0.70 10.59
CA ALA A 34 -6.73 1.34 11.62
C ALA A 34 -6.69 0.49 12.90
N GLU A 35 -6.51 1.13 14.06
CA GLU A 35 -6.52 0.39 15.35
C GLU A 35 -7.87 -0.27 15.66
N THR A 36 -8.93 0.13 14.96
CA THR A 36 -10.26 -0.45 15.02
C THR A 36 -10.45 -1.67 14.11
N ASP A 37 -9.47 -1.98 13.25
CA ASP A 37 -9.54 -3.18 12.41
C ASP A 37 -9.58 -4.44 13.29
N PRO A 38 -10.38 -5.47 12.96
CA PRO A 38 -10.45 -6.70 13.77
C PRO A 38 -9.09 -7.37 13.99
N THR A 39 -8.25 -7.43 12.95
CA THR A 39 -6.88 -7.95 13.04
C THR A 39 -5.98 -7.08 13.90
N ALA A 40 -6.16 -5.75 13.85
CA ALA A 40 -5.40 -4.83 14.68
C ALA A 40 -5.76 -5.01 16.16
N GLN A 41 -7.04 -5.14 16.48
CA GLN A 41 -7.51 -5.41 17.85
C GLN A 41 -7.01 -6.76 18.36
N ALA A 42 -7.09 -7.82 17.55
CA ALA A 42 -6.62 -9.16 17.91
C ALA A 42 -5.11 -9.19 18.21
N LEU A 43 -4.31 -8.44 17.45
CA LEU A 43 -2.87 -8.34 17.65
C LEU A 43 -2.45 -7.21 18.60
N GLY A 44 -3.39 -6.41 19.12
CA GLY A 44 -3.06 -5.26 19.96
C GLY A 44 -2.27 -4.18 19.23
N TYR A 45 -2.49 -4.02 17.93
CA TYR A 45 -1.77 -3.03 17.14
C TYR A 45 -2.07 -1.61 17.63
N LYS A 46 -0.99 -0.86 17.83
CA LYS A 46 -1.01 0.58 18.04
C LYS A 46 -0.08 1.23 17.02
N ALA A 47 -0.52 2.35 16.44
CA ALA A 47 0.34 3.13 15.53
C ALA A 47 1.51 3.82 16.27
N ASP A 48 1.39 3.91 17.59
CA ASP A 48 2.40 4.42 18.51
C ASP A 48 2.63 3.38 19.61
N ALA A 49 3.82 2.79 19.62
CA ALA A 49 4.23 1.76 20.56
C ALA A 49 4.17 2.24 22.03
N THR A 50 4.27 3.55 22.29
CA THR A 50 4.15 4.10 23.65
C THR A 50 2.73 3.98 24.22
N LYS A 51 1.73 3.79 23.35
CA LYS A 51 0.31 3.66 23.70
C LYS A 51 -0.15 2.20 23.84
N VAL A 52 0.77 1.24 23.78
CA VAL A 52 0.45 -0.17 24.00
C VAL A 52 0.01 -0.38 25.45
N ASP A 53 -1.14 -1.06 25.61
CA ASP A 53 -1.64 -1.48 26.91
C ASP A 53 -0.76 -2.62 27.46
N LYS A 54 0.19 -2.27 28.33
CA LYS A 54 1.14 -3.21 28.90
C LYS A 54 0.49 -4.28 29.79
N ALA A 55 -0.69 -4.02 30.35
CA ALA A 55 -1.41 -4.99 31.16
C ALA A 55 -1.98 -6.11 30.28
N LYS A 56 -2.46 -5.77 29.07
CA LYS A 56 -2.94 -6.75 28.09
C LYS A 56 -1.81 -7.40 27.30
N PHE A 57 -0.74 -6.66 27.04
CA PHE A 57 0.37 -7.08 26.19
C PHE A 57 1.69 -7.08 26.96
N ALA A 58 1.81 -7.96 27.96
CA ALA A 58 2.99 -8.08 28.81
C ALA A 58 4.30 -8.42 28.06
N LYS A 59 4.21 -8.87 26.80
CA LYS A 59 5.36 -9.11 25.92
C LYS A 59 5.99 -7.83 25.36
N TYR A 60 5.27 -6.70 25.40
CA TYR A 60 5.80 -5.41 24.96
C TYR A 60 6.95 -4.96 25.86
N ALA A 61 8.07 -4.59 25.23
CA ALA A 61 9.16 -3.90 25.90
C ALA A 61 9.39 -2.53 25.24
N ALA A 62 9.81 -1.55 26.05
CA ALA A 62 10.15 -0.23 25.54
C ALA A 62 11.24 -0.33 24.48
N GLY A 63 11.10 0.44 23.40
CA GLY A 63 11.99 0.40 22.25
C GLY A 63 11.68 -0.72 21.23
N GLN A 64 10.66 -1.55 21.46
CA GLN A 64 10.11 -2.41 20.40
C GLN A 64 9.16 -1.58 19.52
N ASP A 65 9.42 -1.53 18.22
CA ASP A 65 8.54 -0.88 17.25
C ASP A 65 8.57 -1.62 15.90
N CYS A 66 7.68 -1.25 14.99
CA CYS A 66 7.67 -1.83 13.66
C CYS A 66 8.99 -1.55 12.92
N GLY A 67 9.59 -0.38 13.07
CA GLY A 67 10.86 -0.01 12.42
C GLY A 67 12.01 -0.98 12.69
N ASN A 68 12.08 -1.55 13.89
CA ASN A 68 13.04 -2.58 14.27
C ASN A 68 12.48 -4.02 14.31
N CYS A 69 11.28 -4.23 13.74
CA CYS A 69 10.64 -5.53 13.62
C CYS A 69 11.00 -6.24 12.30
N SER A 70 11.35 -7.53 12.35
CA SER A 70 11.70 -8.38 11.19
C SER A 70 10.66 -8.41 10.09
N PHE A 71 9.41 -8.09 10.41
CA PHE A 71 8.28 -8.11 9.48
C PHE A 71 7.99 -6.78 8.79
N TYR A 72 8.70 -5.71 9.15
CA TYR A 72 8.53 -4.40 8.52
C TYR A 72 9.20 -4.36 7.14
N GLN A 73 8.39 -4.22 6.10
CA GLN A 73 8.80 -4.34 4.71
C GLN A 73 9.25 -2.99 4.07
N GLY A 74 9.55 -1.99 4.91
CA GLY A 74 10.02 -0.68 4.46
C GLY A 74 11.47 -0.39 4.81
N LYS A 75 11.99 0.71 4.28
CA LYS A 75 13.30 1.24 4.62
C LYS A 75 13.26 1.85 6.03
N PRO A 76 14.41 1.97 6.73
CA PRO A 76 14.46 2.62 8.05
C PRO A 76 13.96 4.07 8.07
N THR A 77 13.95 4.74 6.91
CA THR A 77 13.48 6.12 6.75
C THR A 77 11.98 6.23 6.47
N ASP A 78 11.32 5.13 6.10
CA ASP A 78 9.90 5.16 5.73
C ASP A 78 9.06 5.26 7.00
N ALA A 79 8.07 6.18 6.99
CA ALA A 79 7.15 6.35 8.11
C ALA A 79 6.11 5.21 8.21
N PHE A 80 5.79 4.60 7.07
CA PHE A 80 4.83 3.51 6.94
C PHE A 80 5.36 2.45 5.99
N ALA A 81 5.06 1.18 6.27
CA ALA A 81 5.38 0.10 5.35
C ALA A 81 4.46 -1.11 5.50
N GLY A 82 4.54 -2.02 4.54
CA GLY A 82 3.84 -3.30 4.59
C GLY A 82 4.30 -4.16 5.78
N CYS A 83 3.36 -4.98 6.26
CA CYS A 83 3.58 -6.01 7.27
C CYS A 83 2.72 -7.23 6.91
N PRO A 84 3.24 -8.47 6.88
CA PRO A 84 2.48 -9.67 6.52
C PRO A 84 1.20 -9.91 7.32
N MET A 85 1.13 -9.38 8.55
CA MET A 85 -0.04 -9.47 9.44
C MET A 85 -1.21 -8.59 8.95
N PHE A 86 -0.92 -7.59 8.11
CA PHE A 86 -1.87 -6.60 7.61
C PHE A 86 -1.81 -6.53 6.09
N PRO A 87 -2.26 -7.58 5.37
CA PRO A 87 -2.19 -7.64 3.92
C PRO A 87 -2.95 -6.47 3.28
N GLY A 88 -2.32 -5.81 2.31
CA GLY A 88 -2.90 -4.67 1.60
C GLY A 88 -2.95 -3.36 2.40
N LYS A 89 -2.37 -3.32 3.62
CA LYS A 89 -2.29 -2.13 4.46
C LYS A 89 -0.85 -1.84 4.90
N GLN A 90 -0.62 -0.64 5.41
CA GLN A 90 0.68 -0.24 5.97
C GLN A 90 0.60 0.00 7.48
N VAL A 91 1.61 -0.48 8.21
CA VAL A 91 1.82 -0.18 9.62
C VAL A 91 2.72 1.03 9.78
N ALA A 92 2.52 1.80 10.85
CA ALA A 92 3.42 2.89 11.20
C ALA A 92 4.76 2.32 11.69
N LYS A 93 5.89 2.92 11.29
CA LYS A 93 7.22 2.57 11.79
C LYS A 93 7.29 2.60 13.31
N THR A 94 6.65 3.58 13.94
CA THR A 94 6.57 3.75 15.39
C THR A 94 5.54 2.86 16.07
N GLY A 95 4.81 2.05 15.30
CA GLY A 95 3.76 1.19 15.82
C GLY A 95 4.30 -0.08 16.47
N TRP A 96 3.40 -0.88 17.04
CA TRP A 96 3.73 -2.17 17.62
C TRP A 96 2.51 -3.09 17.58
N CYS A 97 2.72 -4.40 17.49
CA CYS A 97 1.69 -5.42 17.72
C CYS A 97 2.30 -6.66 18.40
N SER A 98 1.46 -7.53 18.96
CA SER A 98 1.88 -8.72 19.72
C SER A 98 2.69 -9.75 18.94
N ALA A 99 2.66 -9.68 17.61
CA ALA A 99 3.48 -10.50 16.71
C ALA A 99 4.88 -9.91 16.46
N TYR A 100 5.29 -8.89 17.22
CA TYR A 100 6.62 -8.29 17.15
C TYR A 100 7.73 -9.36 17.22
N ASN A 101 8.69 -9.24 16.30
CA ASN A 101 9.90 -10.04 16.28
C ASN A 101 11.08 -9.11 15.98
N LYS A 102 12.09 -9.07 16.84
CA LYS A 102 13.23 -8.17 16.68
C LYS A 102 14.01 -8.54 15.41
N LYS A 103 14.43 -7.53 14.62
CA LYS A 103 15.42 -7.73 13.54
C LYS A 103 16.71 -8.29 14.12
N ALA A 104 17.27 -9.29 13.44
CA ALA A 104 18.61 -9.81 13.73
C ALA A 104 19.68 -8.76 13.42
#